data_AF-A0A167X709-F1
#
_entry.id   AF-A0A167X709-F1
#
_cell.length_a   1.000
_cell.length_b   1.000
_cell.length_c   1.000
_cell.angle_alpha   90.00
_cell.angle_beta   90.00
_cell.angle_gamma   90.00
#
_symmetry.space_group_name_H-M   'P 1'
#
loop_
_entity.id
_entity.type
_entity.pdbx_description
1 polymer ?
#
loop_
_entity_poly.entity_id
_entity_poly.type
_entity_poly.pdbx_seq_one_letter_code
_entity_poly.pdbx_strand_id
1 'polypeptide(L)'
;MKTLQKFAFAFGLIGLLYSCQSTNQVLSKSDKRAKIMNTIANDEMMSKEMMGTLMNSKSGKMMMMKENHAKMMGMMKADPEMMKSMMPEMMKMMEDNPEMMKGMMADMMKNNPEMMKENHAKMMGMMKENPEMMKSMMPEMMKMMEDNPGMMKGMMKGMMAKAKNDDAMMSEMCKSMMDNPEMMKMMEKMKAEKMDKSKMKAMDKKMEKKENHKANH
;
A
#
# COMPACT_ATOMS: atom_id res chain seq x y z
N MET A 1 -61.15 10.69 47.95
CA MET A 1 -60.87 9.75 46.84
C MET A 1 -60.82 10.39 45.44
N LYS A 2 -61.64 11.41 45.11
CA LYS A 2 -61.69 11.99 43.74
C LYS A 2 -60.47 12.85 43.34
N THR A 3 -59.69 13.34 44.29
CA THR A 3 -58.51 14.20 44.04
C THR A 3 -57.24 13.39 43.78
N LEU A 4 -57.00 12.32 44.55
CA LEU A 4 -55.85 11.43 44.34
C LEU A 4 -55.90 10.69 42.99
N GLN A 5 -57.10 10.30 42.53
CA GLN A 5 -57.26 9.62 41.25
C GLN A 5 -56.91 10.53 40.05
N LYS A 6 -57.12 11.85 40.18
CA LYS A 6 -56.75 12.85 39.16
C LYS A 6 -55.24 13.07 39.08
N PHE A 7 -54.54 13.03 40.21
CA PHE A 7 -53.08 13.14 40.23
C PHE A 7 -52.40 11.88 39.69
N ALA A 8 -52.89 10.68 40.03
CA ALA A 8 -52.36 9.43 39.48
C ALA A 8 -52.51 9.35 37.95
N PHE A 9 -53.63 9.83 37.40
CA PHE A 9 -53.84 9.89 35.95
C PHE A 9 -52.91 10.89 35.24
N ALA A 10 -52.61 12.04 35.87
CA ALA A 10 -51.74 13.06 35.30
C ALA A 10 -50.27 12.63 35.26
N PHE A 11 -49.77 11.95 36.30
CA PHE A 11 -48.40 11.43 36.31
C PHE A 11 -48.24 10.18 35.41
N GLY A 12 -49.27 9.34 35.32
CA GLY A 12 -49.31 8.23 34.36
C GLY A 12 -49.25 8.70 32.91
N LEU A 13 -49.98 9.76 32.55
CA LEU A 13 -49.97 10.34 31.21
C LEU A 13 -48.64 11.03 30.84
N ILE A 14 -47.97 11.70 31.79
CA ILE A 14 -46.67 12.32 31.52
C ILE A 14 -45.58 11.25 31.33
N GLY A 15 -45.63 10.14 32.09
CA GLY A 15 -44.74 8.98 31.88
C GLY A 15 -44.95 8.31 30.51
N LEU A 16 -46.21 8.16 30.08
CA LEU A 16 -46.57 7.62 28.76
C LEU A 16 -46.16 8.53 27.59
N LEU A 17 -46.14 9.86 27.77
CA LEU A 17 -45.72 10.81 26.73
C LEU A 17 -44.20 10.87 26.54
N TYR A 18 -43.39 10.57 27.56
CA TYR A 18 -41.93 10.40 27.39
C TYR A 18 -41.57 9.07 26.71
N SER A 19 -42.43 8.06 26.82
CA SER A 19 -42.25 6.75 26.16
C SER A 19 -42.57 6.77 24.65
N CYS A 20 -43.18 7.85 24.12
CA CYS A 20 -43.67 7.91 22.73
C CYS A 20 -42.89 8.87 21.80
N GLN A 21 -42.00 9.72 22.32
CA GLN A 21 -41.04 10.41 21.47
C GLN A 21 -39.80 9.52 21.30
N SER A 22 -39.53 9.10 20.06
CA SER A 22 -38.29 8.36 19.78
C SER A 22 -37.11 9.19 20.28
N THR A 23 -36.10 8.52 20.83
CA THR A 23 -34.86 9.14 21.32
C THR A 23 -34.24 10.10 20.29
N ASN A 24 -34.41 9.81 19.00
CA ASN A 24 -33.98 10.66 17.88
C ASN A 24 -34.75 11.99 17.76
N GLN A 25 -36.02 12.04 18.13
CA GLN A 25 -36.83 13.27 18.12
C GLN A 25 -36.52 14.20 19.31
N VAL A 26 -36.06 13.64 20.42
CA VAL A 26 -35.62 14.40 21.59
C VAL A 26 -34.23 15.00 21.39
N LEU A 27 -33.31 14.23 20.79
CA LEU A 27 -31.94 14.65 20.52
C LEU A 27 -31.80 15.61 19.32
N SER A 28 -32.79 15.66 18.43
CA SER A 28 -32.81 16.60 17.29
C SER A 28 -33.18 18.03 17.67
N LYS A 29 -33.70 18.28 18.88
CA LYS A 29 -33.98 19.63 19.39
C LYS A 29 -32.79 20.15 20.19
N SER A 30 -32.15 21.22 19.72
CA SER A 30 -30.94 21.81 20.32
C SER A 30 -31.08 22.10 21.81
N ASP A 31 -32.19 22.71 22.23
CA ASP A 31 -32.39 23.14 23.62
C ASP A 31 -32.58 21.96 24.57
N LYS A 32 -33.26 20.92 24.09
CA LYS A 32 -33.43 19.67 24.86
C LYS A 32 -32.10 18.93 24.98
N ARG A 33 -31.34 18.86 23.89
CA ARG A 33 -29.98 18.28 23.89
C ARG A 33 -29.06 19.02 24.85
N ALA A 34 -29.07 20.35 24.84
CA ALA A 34 -28.28 21.18 25.75
C ALA A 34 -28.70 20.96 27.22
N LYS A 35 -30.00 20.88 27.50
CA LYS A 35 -30.49 20.59 28.85
C LYS A 35 -30.05 19.22 29.34
N ILE A 36 -30.13 18.18 28.51
CA ILE A 36 -29.65 16.84 28.84
C ILE A 36 -28.14 16.84 29.08
N MET A 37 -27.35 17.49 28.21
CA MET A 37 -25.90 17.61 28.39
C MET A 37 -25.56 18.35 29.68
N ASN A 38 -26.27 19.43 30.01
CA ASN A 38 -26.07 20.15 31.27
C ASN A 38 -26.45 19.29 32.47
N THR A 39 -27.53 18.51 32.41
CA THR A 39 -27.88 17.58 33.50
C THR A 39 -26.77 16.54 33.69
N ILE A 40 -26.25 15.95 32.63
CA ILE A 40 -25.16 14.97 32.71
C ILE A 40 -23.89 15.62 33.26
N ALA A 41 -23.53 16.82 32.79
CA ALA A 41 -22.32 17.52 33.21
C ALA A 41 -22.35 17.96 34.68
N ASN A 42 -23.54 18.27 35.22
CA ASN A 42 -23.70 18.68 36.62
C ASN A 42 -23.95 17.50 37.57
N ASP A 43 -24.09 16.27 37.06
CA ASP A 43 -24.18 15.05 37.86
C ASP A 43 -22.86 14.30 37.77
N GLU A 44 -22.13 14.24 38.89
CA GLU A 44 -20.78 13.65 38.94
C GLU A 44 -20.76 12.19 38.48
N MET A 45 -21.77 11.40 38.85
CA MET A 45 -21.85 9.98 38.53
C MET A 45 -22.13 9.79 37.04
N MET A 46 -23.12 10.49 36.50
CA MET A 46 -23.46 10.42 35.08
C MET A 46 -22.35 10.96 34.19
N SER A 47 -21.69 12.05 34.61
CA SER A 47 -20.53 12.62 33.91
C SER A 47 -19.37 11.62 33.85
N LYS A 48 -19.04 10.97 34.99
CA LYS A 48 -17.98 9.97 35.06
C LYS A 48 -18.28 8.74 34.22
N GLU A 49 -19.53 8.28 34.24
CA GLU A 49 -19.96 7.15 33.41
C GLU A 49 -19.91 7.50 31.92
N MET A 50 -20.45 8.65 31.51
CA MET A 50 -20.38 9.13 30.12
C MET A 50 -18.94 9.27 29.63
N MET A 51 -18.06 9.84 30.44
CA MET A 51 -16.64 10.00 30.11
C MET A 51 -15.94 8.64 30.03
N GLY A 52 -16.23 7.72 30.95
CA GLY A 52 -15.74 6.35 30.91
C GLY A 52 -16.21 5.60 29.67
N THR A 53 -17.49 5.69 29.31
CA THR A 53 -18.05 5.08 28.09
C THR A 53 -17.41 5.67 26.83
N LEU A 54 -17.23 6.99 26.76
CA LEU A 54 -16.55 7.65 25.65
C LEU A 54 -15.10 7.16 25.51
N MET A 55 -14.33 7.14 26.61
CA MET A 55 -12.95 6.67 26.62
C MET A 55 -12.81 5.19 26.25
N ASN A 56 -13.81 4.37 26.60
CA ASN A 56 -13.79 2.95 26.29
C ASN A 56 -14.32 2.62 24.89
N SER A 57 -15.12 3.50 24.29
CA SER A 57 -15.66 3.31 22.93
C SER A 57 -14.63 3.60 21.82
N LYS A 58 -14.71 2.87 20.70
CA LYS A 58 -13.85 3.11 19.52
C LYS A 58 -14.01 4.54 18.99
N SER A 59 -15.25 5.02 18.88
CA SER A 59 -15.55 6.37 18.37
C SER A 59 -15.05 7.46 19.31
N GLY A 60 -15.20 7.31 20.63
CA GLY A 60 -14.68 8.27 21.59
C GLY A 60 -13.15 8.26 21.66
N LYS A 61 -12.50 7.09 21.57
CA LYS A 61 -11.04 7.02 21.37
C LYS A 61 -10.59 7.76 20.12
N MET A 62 -11.32 7.61 19.01
CA MET A 62 -11.00 8.30 17.76
C MET A 62 -11.22 9.81 17.84
N MET A 63 -12.28 10.28 18.51
CA MET A 63 -12.54 11.71 18.74
C MET A 63 -11.45 12.34 19.62
N MET A 64 -11.09 11.68 20.72
CA MET A 64 -10.00 12.11 21.61
C MET A 64 -8.65 12.13 20.87
N MET A 65 -8.38 11.13 20.02
CA MET A 65 -7.17 11.13 19.20
C MET A 65 -7.18 12.27 18.17
N LYS A 66 -8.31 12.61 17.55
CA LYS A 66 -8.39 13.73 16.58
C LYS A 66 -8.14 15.09 17.24
N GLU A 67 -8.74 15.35 18.40
CA GLU A 67 -8.53 16.62 19.12
C GLU A 67 -7.12 16.70 19.73
N ASN A 68 -6.63 15.61 20.31
CA ASN A 68 -5.25 15.55 20.81
C ASN A 68 -4.22 15.57 19.69
N HIS A 69 -4.54 15.11 18.47
CA HIS A 69 -3.61 15.17 17.34
C HIS A 69 -3.29 16.61 16.94
N ALA A 70 -4.28 17.51 16.92
CA ALA A 70 -4.03 18.92 16.62
C ALA A 70 -3.19 19.60 17.73
N LYS A 71 -3.48 19.28 18.99
CA LYS A 71 -2.72 19.81 20.14
C LYS A 71 -1.29 19.24 20.20
N MET A 72 -1.12 17.95 19.93
CA MET A 72 0.17 17.27 19.85
C MET A 72 1.01 17.80 18.70
N MET A 73 0.41 17.99 17.51
CA MET A 73 1.04 18.70 16.39
C MET A 73 1.46 20.12 16.77
N GLY A 74 0.62 20.84 17.52
CA GLY A 74 0.94 22.17 18.04
C GLY A 74 2.14 22.16 18.98
N MET A 75 2.20 21.20 19.90
CA MET A 75 3.32 21.02 20.83
C MET A 75 4.61 20.61 20.11
N MET A 76 4.55 19.68 19.15
CA MET A 76 5.70 19.31 18.29
C MET A 76 6.23 20.47 17.47
N LYS A 77 5.35 21.36 17.00
CA LYS A 77 5.77 22.58 16.27
C LYS A 77 6.36 23.64 17.21
N ALA A 78 5.83 23.73 18.43
CA ALA A 78 6.31 24.68 19.43
C ALA A 78 7.67 24.27 20.02
N ASP A 79 7.97 22.98 20.05
CA ASP A 79 9.23 22.44 20.56
C ASP A 79 9.93 21.50 19.55
N PRO A 80 10.82 22.05 18.71
CA PRO A 80 11.61 21.28 17.76
C PRO A 80 12.59 20.29 18.43
N GLU A 81 12.96 20.52 19.70
CA GLU A 81 13.88 19.64 20.44
C GLU A 81 13.20 18.32 20.79
N MET A 82 11.90 18.34 21.08
CA MET A 82 11.10 17.13 21.28
C MET A 82 11.09 16.24 20.03
N MET A 83 11.00 16.84 18.83
CA MET A 83 11.08 16.07 17.58
C MET A 83 12.48 15.47 17.38
N LYS A 84 13.54 16.24 17.65
CA LYS A 84 14.92 15.74 17.60
C LYS A 84 15.17 14.60 18.59
N SER A 85 14.61 14.67 19.80
CA SER A 85 14.81 13.62 20.82
C SER A 85 14.06 12.34 20.49
N MET A 86 12.91 12.43 19.81
CA MET A 86 12.11 11.26 19.42
C MET A 86 12.58 10.61 18.11
N MET A 87 13.25 11.37 17.23
CA MET A 87 13.68 10.91 15.91
C MET A 87 14.56 9.64 15.94
N PRO A 88 15.55 9.49 16.84
CA PRO A 88 16.36 8.28 16.92
C PRO A 88 15.54 7.04 17.29
N GLU A 89 14.60 7.17 18.23
CA GLU A 89 13.77 6.07 18.68
C GLU A 89 12.73 5.67 17.62
N MET A 90 12.22 6.65 16.88
CA MET A 90 11.35 6.42 15.73
C MET A 90 12.11 5.72 14.59
N MET A 91 13.35 6.13 14.29
CA MET A 91 14.22 5.44 13.34
C MET A 91 14.50 4.01 13.76
N LYS A 92 14.85 3.78 15.03
CA LYS A 92 15.09 2.44 15.56
C LYS A 92 13.86 1.54 15.44
N MET A 93 12.67 2.04 15.75
CA MET A 93 11.42 1.30 15.54
C MET A 93 11.17 0.94 14.08
N MET A 94 11.55 1.82 13.13
CA MET A 94 11.43 1.53 11.70
C MET A 94 12.48 0.51 11.22
N GLU A 95 13.70 0.57 11.75
CA GLU A 95 14.76 -0.41 11.47
C GLU A 95 14.40 -1.79 12.02
N ASP A 96 13.88 -1.86 13.25
CA ASP A 96 13.48 -3.10 13.91
C ASP A 96 12.18 -3.68 13.33
N ASN A 97 11.39 -2.88 12.60
CA ASN A 97 10.13 -3.31 11.98
C ASN A 97 10.09 -3.03 10.46
N PRO A 98 10.66 -3.93 9.65
CA PRO A 98 10.71 -3.77 8.19
C PRO A 98 9.33 -3.81 7.53
N GLU A 99 8.30 -4.41 8.16
CA GLU A 99 6.93 -4.36 7.64
C GLU A 99 6.30 -2.98 7.80
N MET A 100 6.55 -2.32 8.93
CA MET A 100 6.12 -0.94 9.16
C MET A 100 6.76 0.00 8.15
N MET A 101 8.08 -0.12 7.93
CA MET A 101 8.79 0.68 6.93
C MET A 101 8.22 0.44 5.52
N LYS A 102 7.99 -0.82 5.13
CA LYS A 102 7.38 -1.17 3.84
C LYS A 102 5.97 -0.62 3.69
N GLY A 103 5.14 -0.73 4.74
CA GLY A 103 3.77 -0.22 4.75
C GLY A 103 3.73 1.31 4.61
N MET A 104 4.58 2.01 5.35
CA MET A 104 4.70 3.47 5.27
C MET A 104 5.18 3.92 3.89
N MET A 105 6.21 3.26 3.34
CA MET A 105 6.71 3.55 2.00
C MET A 105 5.65 3.28 0.92
N ALA A 106 4.92 2.17 1.02
CA ALA A 106 3.85 1.83 0.09
C ALA A 106 2.68 2.84 0.15
N ASP A 107 2.28 3.27 1.34
CA ASP A 107 1.18 4.23 1.51
C ASP A 107 1.60 5.64 1.04
N MET A 108 2.85 6.02 1.26
CA MET A 108 3.44 7.25 0.71
C MET A 108 3.46 7.23 -0.82
N MET A 109 3.88 6.11 -1.43
CA MET A 109 3.86 5.93 -2.89
C MET A 109 2.43 5.97 -3.47
N LYS A 110 1.46 5.39 -2.75
CA LYS A 110 0.06 5.31 -3.19
C LYS A 110 -0.64 6.67 -3.14
N ASN A 111 -0.41 7.45 -2.09
CA ASN A 111 -1.16 8.68 -1.83
C ASN A 111 -0.45 9.94 -2.35
N ASN A 112 0.84 9.87 -2.70
CA ASN A 112 1.58 11.01 -3.25
C ASN A 112 2.46 10.64 -4.46
N PRO A 113 1.86 10.36 -5.63
CA PRO A 113 2.57 9.92 -6.82
C PRO A 113 3.46 11.00 -7.47
N GLU A 114 3.24 12.28 -7.17
CA GLU A 114 4.07 13.38 -7.69
C GLU A 114 5.43 13.47 -7.00
N MET A 115 5.47 13.23 -5.69
CA MET A 115 6.72 13.15 -4.93
C MET A 115 7.66 12.07 -5.48
N MET A 116 7.12 10.96 -5.98
CA MET A 116 7.92 9.93 -6.66
C MET A 116 8.53 10.43 -7.95
N LYS A 117 7.86 11.29 -8.72
CA LYS A 117 8.43 11.84 -9.96
C LYS A 117 9.60 12.77 -9.66
N GLU A 118 9.44 13.66 -8.68
CA GLU A 118 10.48 14.61 -8.28
C GLU A 118 11.66 13.91 -7.58
N ASN A 119 11.40 13.01 -6.63
CA ASN A 119 12.45 12.23 -5.96
C ASN A 119 13.14 11.26 -6.92
N HIS A 120 12.44 10.69 -7.90
CA HIS A 120 13.06 9.85 -8.92
C HIS A 120 13.97 10.67 -9.85
N ALA A 121 13.54 11.88 -10.26
CA ALA A 121 14.39 12.78 -11.03
C ALA A 121 15.62 13.22 -10.24
N LYS A 122 15.46 13.57 -8.96
CA LYS A 122 16.55 13.94 -8.06
C LYS A 122 17.50 12.79 -7.80
N MET A 123 16.98 11.57 -7.60
CA MET A 123 17.79 10.35 -7.45
C MET A 123 18.55 10.01 -8.74
N MET A 124 17.91 10.13 -9.91
CA MET A 124 18.61 10.02 -11.19
C MET A 124 19.68 11.10 -11.35
N GLY A 125 19.43 12.33 -10.90
CA GLY A 125 20.41 13.42 -10.88
C GLY A 125 21.63 13.05 -10.04
N MET A 126 21.42 12.64 -8.80
CA MET A 126 22.50 12.19 -7.90
C MET A 126 23.28 10.98 -8.46
N MET A 127 22.60 10.03 -9.11
CA MET A 127 23.28 8.89 -9.78
C MET A 127 24.10 9.33 -10.99
N LYS A 128 23.61 10.31 -11.78
CA LYS A 128 24.36 10.88 -12.90
C LYS A 128 25.55 11.71 -12.43
N GLU A 129 25.39 12.45 -11.34
CA GLU A 129 26.43 13.30 -10.76
C GLU A 129 27.46 12.51 -9.96
N ASN A 130 27.12 11.30 -9.51
CA ASN A 130 28.02 10.41 -8.78
C ASN A 130 28.16 9.04 -9.46
N PRO A 131 28.95 8.95 -10.54
CA PRO A 131 29.18 7.69 -11.27
C PRO A 131 29.89 6.62 -10.42
N GLU A 132 30.64 7.00 -9.38
CA GLU A 132 31.28 6.05 -8.46
C GLU A 132 30.26 5.30 -7.59
N MET A 133 29.18 5.96 -7.19
CA MET A 133 28.05 5.30 -6.52
C MET A 133 27.38 4.27 -7.43
N MET A 134 27.20 4.59 -8.72
CA MET A 134 26.64 3.63 -9.67
C MET A 134 27.57 2.43 -9.86
N LYS A 135 28.89 2.66 -9.97
CA LYS A 135 29.89 1.58 -10.06
C LYS A 135 29.92 0.68 -8.83
N SER A 136 29.75 1.23 -7.62
CA SER A 136 29.75 0.42 -6.40
C SER A 136 28.49 -0.40 -6.21
N MET A 137 27.33 0.07 -6.71
CA MET A 137 26.06 -0.64 -6.62
C MET A 137 25.83 -1.64 -7.76
N MET A 138 26.49 -1.46 -8.90
CA MET A 138 26.30 -2.30 -10.09
C MET A 138 26.57 -3.80 -9.86
N PRO A 139 27.62 -4.22 -9.13
CA PRO A 139 27.87 -5.64 -8.87
C PRO A 139 26.76 -6.29 -8.04
N GLU A 140 26.24 -5.59 -7.04
CA GLU A 140 25.18 -6.12 -6.17
C GLU A 140 23.84 -6.20 -6.91
N MET A 141 23.56 -5.22 -7.78
CA MET A 141 22.41 -5.24 -8.65
C MET A 141 22.49 -6.38 -9.68
N MET A 142 23.67 -6.63 -10.27
CA MET A 142 23.90 -7.78 -11.16
C MET A 142 23.69 -9.10 -10.42
N LYS A 143 24.28 -9.26 -9.24
CA LYS A 143 24.10 -10.45 -8.40
C LYS A 143 22.63 -10.70 -8.09
N MET A 144 21.88 -9.66 -7.74
CA MET A 144 20.45 -9.77 -7.46
C MET A 144 19.63 -10.19 -8.70
N MET A 145 20.04 -9.77 -9.89
CA MET A 145 19.42 -10.20 -11.16
C MET A 145 19.78 -11.65 -11.52
N GLU A 146 21.00 -12.08 -11.23
CA GLU A 146 21.44 -13.46 -11.40
C GLU A 146 20.70 -14.41 -10.44
N ASP A 147 20.60 -14.02 -9.17
CA ASP A 147 19.92 -14.79 -8.12
C ASP A 147 18.40 -14.81 -8.31
N ASN A 148 17.84 -13.82 -9.02
CA ASN A 148 16.40 -13.71 -9.27
C ASN A 148 16.08 -13.62 -10.78
N PRO A 149 16.00 -14.75 -11.48
CA PRO A 149 15.67 -14.78 -12.91
C PRO A 149 14.26 -14.24 -13.21
N GLY A 150 13.34 -14.29 -12.23
CA GLY A 150 12.01 -13.70 -12.33
C GLY A 150 12.07 -12.18 -12.43
N MET A 151 12.94 -11.55 -11.65
CA MET A 151 13.21 -10.11 -11.69
C MET A 151 13.83 -9.70 -13.02
N MET A 152 14.87 -10.40 -13.48
CA MET A 152 15.49 -10.14 -14.79
C MET A 152 14.46 -10.23 -15.92
N LYS A 153 13.64 -11.28 -15.93
CA LYS A 153 12.60 -11.47 -16.93
C LYS A 153 11.53 -10.37 -16.88
N GLY A 154 11.12 -9.96 -15.68
CA GLY A 154 10.15 -8.87 -15.49
C GLY A 154 10.68 -7.54 -16.03
N MET A 155 11.92 -7.20 -15.69
CA MET A 155 12.59 -5.98 -16.13
C MET A 155 12.77 -5.96 -17.65
N MET A 156 13.25 -7.06 -18.24
CA MET A 156 13.41 -7.19 -19.69
C MET A 156 12.06 -7.10 -20.42
N LYS A 157 11.00 -7.73 -19.88
CA LYS A 157 9.65 -7.64 -20.43
C LYS A 157 9.11 -6.21 -20.41
N GLY A 158 9.30 -5.48 -19.30
CA GLY A 158 8.88 -4.08 -19.18
C GLY A 158 9.64 -3.17 -20.14
N MET A 159 10.95 -3.34 -20.24
CA MET A 159 11.79 -2.60 -21.18
C MET A 159 11.38 -2.85 -22.62
N MET A 160 11.17 -4.12 -23.00
CA MET A 160 10.71 -4.49 -24.35
C MET A 160 9.31 -3.93 -24.64
N ALA A 161 8.40 -3.94 -23.68
CA ALA A 161 7.05 -3.38 -23.85
C ALA A 161 7.08 -1.86 -24.08
N LYS A 162 8.01 -1.14 -23.43
CA LYS A 162 8.19 0.30 -23.65
C LYS A 162 8.86 0.58 -25.00
N ALA A 163 9.90 -0.17 -25.33
CA ALA A 163 10.61 -0.03 -26.59
C ALA A 163 9.73 -0.37 -27.80
N LYS A 164 8.76 -1.29 -27.67
CA LYS A 164 7.80 -1.61 -28.75
C LYS A 164 7.09 -0.41 -29.38
N ASN A 165 6.93 0.69 -28.64
CA ASN A 165 6.28 1.91 -29.13
C ASN A 165 7.28 3.02 -29.48
N ASP A 166 8.59 2.74 -29.43
CA ASP A 166 9.70 3.65 -29.70
C ASP A 166 10.66 2.99 -30.71
N ASP A 167 10.39 3.23 -31.99
CA ASP A 167 11.12 2.64 -33.12
C ASP A 167 12.61 2.98 -33.10
N ALA A 168 12.98 4.17 -32.61
CA ALA A 168 14.38 4.58 -32.49
C ALA A 168 15.09 3.72 -31.42
N MET A 169 14.46 3.56 -30.26
CA MET A 169 14.96 2.70 -29.19
C MET A 169 15.06 1.24 -29.62
N MET A 170 14.06 0.70 -30.33
CA MET A 170 14.11 -0.67 -30.85
C MET A 170 15.18 -0.85 -31.92
N SER A 171 15.35 0.14 -32.82
CA SER A 171 16.40 0.09 -33.84
C SER A 171 17.79 0.08 -33.21
N GLU A 172 18.04 0.92 -32.22
CA GLU A 172 19.31 0.97 -31.49
C GLU A 172 19.57 -0.31 -30.67
N MET A 173 18.53 -0.84 -30.02
CA MET A 173 18.60 -2.11 -29.31
C MET A 173 18.91 -3.28 -30.26
N CYS A 174 18.27 -3.34 -31.43
CA CYS A 174 18.58 -4.35 -32.44
C CYS A 174 19.99 -4.19 -33.02
N LYS A 175 20.45 -2.96 -33.26
CA LYS A 175 21.82 -2.68 -33.74
C LYS A 175 22.85 -3.15 -32.72
N SER A 176 22.75 -2.71 -31.46
CA SER A 176 23.68 -3.13 -30.40
C SER A 176 23.72 -4.66 -30.19
N MET A 177 22.58 -5.35 -30.36
CA MET A 177 22.54 -6.81 -30.34
C MET A 177 23.27 -7.44 -31.54
N MET A 178 23.12 -6.88 -32.74
CA MET A 178 23.79 -7.35 -33.96
C MET A 178 25.29 -7.03 -33.96
N ASP A 179 25.68 -5.91 -33.37
CA ASP A 179 27.07 -5.46 -33.27
C ASP A 179 27.85 -6.24 -32.21
N ASN A 180 27.18 -7.01 -31.34
CA ASN A 180 27.82 -7.88 -30.36
C ASN A 180 28.16 -9.26 -30.99
N PRO A 181 29.44 -9.54 -31.27
CA PRO A 181 29.85 -10.77 -31.96
C PRO A 181 29.63 -12.03 -31.12
N GLU A 182 29.65 -11.96 -29.79
CA GLU A 182 29.36 -13.11 -28.93
C GLU A 182 27.89 -13.47 -28.99
N MET A 183 27.01 -12.46 -28.98
CA MET A 183 25.57 -12.66 -29.09
C MET A 183 25.19 -13.23 -30.46
N MET A 184 25.78 -12.73 -31.55
CA MET A 184 25.62 -13.30 -32.89
C MET A 184 26.05 -14.78 -32.94
N LYS A 185 27.23 -15.12 -32.41
CA LYS A 185 27.70 -16.52 -32.33
C LYS A 185 26.74 -17.40 -31.54
N MET A 186 26.17 -16.89 -30.45
CA MET A 186 25.19 -17.64 -29.65
C MET A 186 23.87 -17.84 -30.40
N MET A 187 23.39 -16.82 -31.12
CA MET A 187 22.20 -16.92 -31.97
C MET A 187 22.38 -17.91 -33.12
N GLU A 188 23.56 -17.91 -33.75
CA GLU A 188 23.92 -18.89 -34.79
C GLU A 188 23.94 -20.31 -34.23
N LYS A 189 24.56 -20.53 -33.07
CA LYS A 189 24.55 -21.82 -32.37
C LYS A 189 23.12 -22.28 -32.06
N MET A 190 22.27 -21.40 -31.52
CA MET A 190 20.87 -21.73 -31.26
C MET A 190 20.07 -22.02 -32.53
N LYS A 191 20.32 -21.31 -33.63
CA LYS A 191 19.69 -21.59 -34.92
C LYS A 191 20.12 -22.96 -35.45
N ALA A 192 21.41 -23.29 -35.37
CA ALA A 192 21.95 -24.59 -35.77
C ALA A 192 21.32 -25.72 -34.93
N GLU A 193 21.29 -25.59 -33.60
CA GLU A 193 20.68 -26.59 -32.71
C GLU A 193 19.18 -26.77 -32.94
N LYS A 194 18.44 -25.69 -33.23
CA LYS A 194 17.01 -25.78 -33.58
C LYS A 194 16.81 -26.49 -34.92
N MET A 195 17.64 -26.20 -35.92
CA MET A 195 17.60 -26.91 -37.20
C MET A 195 17.93 -28.40 -37.02
N ASP A 196 18.93 -28.75 -36.21
CA ASP A 196 19.28 -30.15 -35.96
C ASP A 196 18.18 -30.91 -35.21
N LYS A 197 17.57 -30.30 -34.19
CA LYS A 197 16.38 -30.87 -33.52
C LYS A 197 15.21 -31.08 -34.48
N SER A 198 15.02 -30.18 -35.44
CA SER A 198 13.96 -30.32 -36.45
C SER A 198 14.24 -31.45 -37.45
N LYS A 199 15.52 -31.65 -37.84
CA LYS A 199 15.96 -32.75 -38.71
C LYS A 199 15.83 -34.10 -38.00
N MET A 200 16.20 -34.17 -36.72
CA MET A 200 16.09 -35.38 -35.89
C MET A 200 14.63 -35.82 -35.77
N LYS A 201 13.71 -34.89 -35.44
CA LYS A 201 12.26 -35.16 -35.43
C LYS A 201 11.70 -35.60 -36.78
N ALA A 202 12.29 -35.15 -37.89
CA ALA A 202 11.88 -35.57 -39.24
C ALA A 202 12.42 -36.97 -39.60
N MET A 203 13.57 -37.38 -39.06
CA MET A 203 14.12 -38.74 -39.21
C MET A 203 13.38 -39.75 -38.35
N ASP A 204 13.01 -39.41 -37.11
CA ASP A 204 12.21 -40.28 -36.23
C ASP A 204 10.87 -40.65 -36.89
N LYS A 205 10.17 -39.66 -37.47
CA LYS A 205 8.94 -39.89 -38.25
C LYS A 205 9.13 -40.73 -39.52
N LYS A 206 10.34 -40.73 -40.11
CA LYS A 206 10.67 -41.55 -41.29
C LYS A 206 11.01 -42.99 -40.89
N MET A 207 11.60 -43.21 -39.71
CA MET A 207 11.86 -44.54 -39.16
C MET A 207 10.56 -45.23 -38.73
N GLU A 208 9.64 -44.53 -38.04
CA GLU A 208 8.31 -45.07 -37.68
C GLU A 208 7.51 -45.53 -38.92
N LYS A 209 7.59 -44.79 -40.03
CA LYS A 209 6.96 -45.20 -41.30
C LYS A 209 7.61 -46.42 -41.95
N LYS A 210 8.93 -46.62 -41.78
CA LYS A 210 9.63 -47.78 -42.35
C LYS A 210 9.41 -49.06 -41.54
N GLU A 211 9.27 -48.98 -40.21
CA GLU A 211 8.98 -50.14 -39.37
C GLU A 211 7.55 -50.67 -39.61
N ASN A 212 6.56 -49.79 -39.80
CA ASN A 212 5.19 -50.20 -40.09
C ASN A 212 5.00 -50.88 -41.45
N HIS A 213 5.92 -50.68 -42.41
CA HIS A 213 5.89 -51.41 -43.69
C HIS A 213 6.62 -52.76 -43.65
N LYS A 214 7.45 -53.03 -42.62
CA LYS A 214 8.15 -54.30 -42.45
C LYS A 214 7.39 -55.33 -41.62
N ALA A 215 6.36 -54.90 -40.89
CA ALA A 215 5.51 -55.77 -40.08
C ALA A 215 4.29 -56.35 -40.83
N ASN A 216 4.08 -56.00 -42.10
CA ASN A 216 2.93 -56.40 -42.92
C ASN A 216 3.32 -57.21 -44.17
N HIS A 217 4.45 -57.93 -44.14
CA HIS A 217 4.86 -58.81 -45.23
C HIS A 217 5.28 -60.19 -44.75
#